data_AF-A0A519C2U3-F1
#
_entry.id   AF-A0A519C2U3-F1
#
_cell.length_a   1.000
_cell.length_b   1.000
_cell.length_c   1.000
_cell.angle_alpha   90.00
_cell.angle_beta   90.00
_cell.angle_gamma   90.00
#
_symmetry.space_group_name_H-M   'P 1'
#
loop_
_entity.id
_entity.type
_entity.pdbx_description
1 polymer ?
#
loop_
_entity_poly.entity_id
_entity_poly.type
_entity_poly.pdbx_seq_one_letter_code
_entity_poly.pdbx_strand_id
1 'polypeptide(L)'
;MNPTVEWTNGRQNRKEEFLGNIEGVLRANLVGLEFLSGVMNEFPNRIRIGRENIIILGELANYCIPIQKLINTFTNPFEYSSGYGLPTVEVHPRHKWIKNEPRACIQPASQSGIPATDSLAILINSLIADRGLFSHSSQTSFRKALLSIYGYTISPITDIFSSFLSEEFNATLNPEKEEITIPGTHGWTWHVSGLTDPELMDFKLSSSIRGGAHRLHSLDTAYSVPYASIESLMIILSKAPGFLLTEEGREFLNRKTMIEGGIELKESIAKAWAPYRRIFNREMAEIED
;
A
#
# COMPACT_ATOMS: atom_id res chain seq x y z
N MET A 1 11.37 14.66 -54.94
CA MET A 1 12.03 13.49 -54.31
C MET A 1 10.97 12.43 -54.06
N ASN A 2 11.27 11.15 -54.35
CA ASN A 2 10.29 10.06 -54.33
C ASN A 2 10.22 9.46 -52.89
N PRO A 3 9.08 9.52 -52.18
CA PRO A 3 8.97 9.14 -50.76
C PRO A 3 9.43 7.70 -50.45
N THR A 4 9.34 6.81 -51.43
CA THR A 4 9.73 5.41 -51.34
C THR A 4 11.24 5.19 -51.26
N VAL A 5 12.06 6.13 -51.74
CA VAL A 5 13.53 6.06 -51.73
C VAL A 5 14.11 6.53 -50.39
N GLU A 6 13.43 7.45 -49.71
CA GLU A 6 13.81 7.87 -48.35
C GLU A 6 13.52 6.78 -47.30
N TRP A 7 12.46 5.99 -47.49
CA TRP A 7 12.07 4.95 -46.52
C TRP A 7 12.98 3.72 -46.56
N THR A 8 13.56 3.38 -47.71
CA THR A 8 14.51 2.27 -47.88
C THR A 8 15.91 2.63 -47.41
N ASN A 9 16.29 3.91 -47.46
CA ASN A 9 17.56 4.39 -46.91
C ASN A 9 17.62 4.14 -45.39
N GLY A 10 18.72 3.52 -44.95
CA GLY A 10 18.94 3.16 -43.55
C GLY A 10 18.08 2.02 -43.01
N ARG A 11 17.29 1.30 -43.83
CA ARG A 11 16.47 0.16 -43.37
C ARG A 11 17.30 -0.94 -42.72
N GLN A 12 18.45 -1.26 -43.30
CA GLN A 12 19.36 -2.26 -42.75
C GLN A 12 19.94 -1.81 -41.41
N ASN A 13 20.39 -0.55 -41.32
CA ASN A 13 20.90 0.03 -40.07
C ASN A 13 19.83 0.00 -38.97
N ARG A 14 18.57 0.37 -39.27
CA ARG A 14 17.46 0.30 -38.30
C ARG A 14 17.18 -1.13 -37.83
N LYS A 15 17.30 -2.12 -38.72
CA LYS A 15 17.17 -3.54 -38.37
C LYS A 15 18.30 -3.98 -37.44
N GLU A 16 19.53 -3.62 -37.76
CA GLU A 16 20.72 -3.95 -36.95
C GLU A 16 20.67 -3.28 -35.58
N GLU A 17 20.26 -2.01 -35.52
CA GLU A 17 20.03 -1.27 -34.27
C GLU A 17 18.96 -1.96 -33.41
N PHE A 18 17.82 -2.34 -34.00
CA PHE A 18 16.77 -3.07 -33.30
C PHE A 18 17.27 -4.41 -32.71
N LEU A 19 17.99 -5.22 -33.51
CA LEU A 19 18.53 -6.50 -33.05
C LEU A 19 19.62 -6.29 -31.97
N GLY A 20 20.48 -5.29 -32.15
CA GLY A 20 21.51 -4.92 -31.17
C GLY A 20 20.90 -4.44 -29.84
N ASN A 21 19.78 -3.73 -29.88
CA ASN A 21 19.06 -3.32 -28.67
C ASN A 21 18.49 -4.54 -27.92
N ILE A 22 17.89 -5.50 -28.63
CA ILE A 22 17.42 -6.75 -28.02
C ILE A 22 18.58 -7.52 -27.39
N GLU A 23 19.68 -7.68 -28.12
CA GLU A 23 20.87 -8.36 -27.62
C GLU A 23 21.46 -7.65 -26.39
N GLY A 24 21.49 -6.32 -26.40
CA GLY A 24 21.91 -5.50 -25.27
C GLY A 24 21.08 -5.76 -24.02
N VAL A 25 19.76 -5.83 -24.14
CA VAL A 25 18.85 -6.16 -23.02
C VAL A 25 19.11 -7.58 -22.49
N LEU A 26 19.31 -8.56 -23.37
CA LEU A 26 19.61 -9.94 -22.96
C LEU A 26 20.95 -10.04 -22.21
N ARG A 27 21.99 -9.37 -22.73
CA ARG A 27 23.30 -9.31 -22.06
C ARG A 27 23.22 -8.64 -20.70
N ALA A 28 22.47 -7.54 -20.58
CA ALA A 28 22.28 -6.87 -19.30
C ALA A 28 21.60 -7.78 -18.27
N ASN A 29 20.61 -8.58 -18.69
CA ASN A 29 19.99 -9.57 -17.79
C ASN A 29 20.96 -10.67 -17.36
N LEU A 30 21.82 -11.14 -18.27
CA LEU A 30 22.86 -12.12 -17.94
C LEU A 30 23.85 -11.59 -16.90
N VAL A 31 24.31 -10.34 -17.04
CA VAL A 31 25.15 -9.69 -16.03
C VAL A 31 24.39 -9.55 -14.71
N GLY A 32 23.12 -9.16 -14.75
CA GLY A 32 22.28 -9.06 -13.55
C GLY A 32 22.05 -10.39 -12.82
N LEU A 33 22.24 -11.54 -13.47
CA LEU A 33 22.24 -12.84 -12.76
C LEU A 33 23.42 -12.98 -11.81
N GLU A 34 24.57 -12.38 -12.13
CA GLU A 34 25.73 -12.37 -11.23
C GLU A 34 25.42 -11.52 -9.98
N PHE A 35 24.76 -10.38 -10.15
CA PHE A 35 24.31 -9.56 -9.03
C PHE A 35 23.27 -10.29 -8.17
N LEU A 36 22.25 -10.90 -8.80
CA LEU A 36 21.25 -11.72 -8.11
C LEU A 36 21.90 -12.88 -7.33
N SER A 37 22.85 -13.58 -7.94
CA SER A 37 23.62 -14.65 -7.29
C SER A 37 24.42 -14.11 -6.11
N GLY A 38 25.07 -12.96 -6.26
CA GLY A 38 25.77 -12.26 -5.18
C GLY A 38 24.86 -12.00 -3.98
N VAL A 39 23.69 -11.42 -4.21
CA VAL A 39 22.68 -11.15 -3.17
C VAL A 39 22.22 -12.44 -2.47
N MET A 40 21.94 -13.50 -3.24
CA MET A 40 21.54 -14.78 -2.67
C MET A 40 22.62 -15.39 -1.77
N ASN A 41 23.89 -15.23 -2.16
CA ASN A 41 25.05 -15.77 -1.42
C ASN A 41 25.45 -14.91 -0.22
N GLU A 42 25.11 -13.63 -0.19
CA GLU A 42 25.38 -12.73 0.93
C GLU A 42 24.57 -13.10 2.19
N PHE A 43 23.35 -13.61 2.01
CA PHE A 43 22.45 -13.95 3.12
C PHE A 43 22.03 -15.43 3.15
N PRO A 44 22.99 -16.38 3.26
CA PRO A 44 22.74 -17.81 3.05
C PRO A 44 21.80 -18.45 4.10
N ASN A 45 21.69 -17.84 5.28
CA ASN A 45 20.79 -18.31 6.33
C ASN A 45 19.38 -17.73 6.25
N ARG A 46 19.20 -16.64 5.49
CA ARG A 46 17.94 -15.90 5.36
C ARG A 46 17.27 -16.12 4.00
N ILE A 47 18.03 -16.43 2.96
CA ILE A 47 17.51 -16.73 1.63
C ILE A 47 17.60 -18.25 1.39
N ARG A 48 16.49 -18.88 1.02
CA ARG A 48 16.43 -20.31 0.72
C ARG A 48 15.63 -20.56 -0.54
N ILE A 49 16.08 -21.50 -1.36
CA ILE A 49 15.33 -21.97 -2.52
C ILE A 49 14.52 -23.19 -2.09
N GLY A 50 13.21 -23.02 -1.97
CA GLY A 50 12.25 -24.10 -1.76
C GLY A 50 11.90 -24.81 -3.07
N ARG A 51 10.95 -25.75 -3.02
CA ARG A 51 10.48 -26.46 -4.24
C ARG A 51 9.75 -25.54 -5.21
N GLU A 52 8.92 -24.65 -4.68
CA GLU A 52 8.04 -23.78 -5.48
C GLU A 52 8.30 -22.29 -5.24
N ASN A 53 9.03 -21.95 -4.17
CA ASN A 53 9.19 -20.57 -3.71
C ASN A 53 10.65 -20.26 -3.36
N ILE A 54 11.06 -19.01 -3.61
CA ILE A 54 12.19 -18.39 -2.93
C ILE A 54 11.68 -17.93 -1.57
N ILE A 55 12.29 -18.43 -0.51
CA ILE A 55 11.95 -18.10 0.88
C ILE A 55 12.94 -17.05 1.39
N ILE A 56 12.42 -15.92 1.87
CA ILE A 56 13.20 -14.85 2.48
C ILE A 56 12.77 -14.68 3.94
N LEU A 57 13.71 -14.82 4.86
CA LEU A 57 13.49 -14.59 6.29
C LEU A 57 13.83 -13.13 6.62
N GLY A 58 12.81 -12.28 6.71
CA GLY A 58 12.89 -10.87 7.09
C GLY A 58 13.12 -10.65 8.58
N GLU A 59 13.19 -9.38 8.99
CA GLU A 59 13.19 -8.99 10.40
C GLU A 59 11.76 -8.86 10.96
N LEU A 60 10.83 -8.41 10.12
CA LEU A 60 9.41 -8.23 10.43
C LEU A 60 8.60 -9.48 10.12
N ALA A 61 8.87 -10.17 9.02
CA ALA A 61 8.07 -11.32 8.57
C ALA A 61 8.88 -12.31 7.71
N ASN A 62 8.27 -13.42 7.33
CA ASN A 62 8.82 -14.34 6.33
C ASN A 62 8.08 -14.17 5.00
N TYR A 63 8.80 -14.33 3.90
CA TYR A 63 8.29 -14.05 2.57
C TYR A 63 8.51 -15.22 1.61
N CYS A 64 7.56 -15.43 0.73
CA CYS A 64 7.64 -16.42 -0.35
C CYS A 64 7.42 -15.75 -1.71
N ILE A 65 8.37 -15.93 -2.63
CA ILE A 65 8.27 -15.48 -4.02
C ILE A 65 8.09 -16.71 -4.93
N PRO A 66 7.02 -16.79 -5.72
CA PRO A 66 6.73 -17.98 -6.54
C PRO A 66 7.71 -18.12 -7.71
N ILE A 67 8.49 -19.22 -7.69
CA ILE A 67 9.52 -19.51 -8.70
C ILE A 67 8.89 -19.70 -10.08
N GLN A 68 7.79 -20.47 -10.17
CA GLN A 68 7.20 -20.78 -11.47
C GLN A 68 6.75 -19.52 -12.22
N LYS A 69 6.20 -18.52 -11.51
CA LYS A 69 5.82 -17.24 -12.12
C LYS A 69 7.05 -16.51 -12.67
N LEU A 70 8.14 -16.43 -11.90
CA LEU A 70 9.39 -15.83 -12.37
C LEU A 70 9.92 -16.53 -13.62
N ILE A 71 9.99 -17.86 -13.60
CA ILE A 71 10.48 -18.65 -14.75
C ILE A 71 9.62 -18.42 -15.99
N ASN A 72 8.29 -18.38 -15.85
CA ASN A 72 7.40 -18.08 -16.96
C ASN A 72 7.66 -16.69 -17.54
N THR A 73 7.80 -15.67 -16.68
CA THR A 73 8.12 -14.29 -17.10
C THR A 73 9.45 -14.21 -17.86
N PHE A 74 10.49 -14.91 -17.40
CA PHE A 74 11.79 -14.94 -18.11
C PHE A 74 11.77 -15.77 -19.40
N THR A 75 10.91 -16.79 -19.47
CA THR A 75 10.79 -17.66 -20.65
C THR A 75 10.00 -16.97 -21.76
N ASN A 76 8.85 -16.39 -21.41
CA ASN A 76 7.98 -15.68 -22.35
C ASN A 76 7.22 -14.55 -21.64
N PRO A 77 7.73 -13.31 -21.67
CA PRO A 77 7.07 -12.18 -21.03
C PRO A 77 5.76 -11.75 -21.72
N PHE A 78 5.45 -12.29 -22.90
CA PHE A 78 4.22 -12.00 -23.64
C PHE A 78 3.07 -12.95 -23.34
N GLU A 79 3.33 -14.04 -22.60
CA GLU A 79 2.28 -14.97 -22.21
C GLU A 79 1.38 -14.34 -21.15
N TYR A 80 0.07 -14.56 -21.26
CA TYR A 80 -0.88 -14.07 -20.26
C TYR A 80 -0.54 -14.56 -18.84
N SER A 81 0.02 -15.78 -18.72
CA SER A 81 0.42 -16.38 -17.45
C SER A 81 1.63 -15.70 -16.78
N SER A 82 2.39 -14.88 -17.52
CA SER A 82 3.57 -14.17 -17.03
C SER A 82 3.25 -12.92 -16.21
N GLY A 83 1.99 -12.47 -16.25
CA GLY A 83 1.50 -11.32 -15.48
C GLY A 83 2.17 -9.99 -15.85
N TYR A 84 1.92 -8.96 -15.03
CA TYR A 84 2.55 -7.65 -15.16
C TYR A 84 3.54 -7.43 -14.02
N GLY A 85 4.80 -7.15 -14.35
CA GLY A 85 5.84 -6.83 -13.36
C GLY A 85 6.31 -8.05 -12.54
N LEU A 86 6.87 -7.78 -11.36
CA LEU A 86 7.28 -8.83 -10.43
C LEU A 86 6.04 -9.52 -9.83
N PRO A 87 6.10 -10.83 -9.54
CA PRO A 87 4.99 -11.54 -8.93
C PRO A 87 4.69 -11.00 -7.53
N THR A 88 3.44 -11.18 -7.09
CA THR A 88 3.07 -10.88 -5.71
C THR A 88 3.82 -11.78 -4.73
N VAL A 89 4.21 -11.19 -3.62
CA VAL A 89 4.97 -11.85 -2.55
C VAL A 89 4.01 -12.27 -1.45
N GLU A 90 4.07 -13.53 -1.09
CA GLU A 90 3.35 -14.10 0.05
C GLU A 90 4.01 -13.63 1.36
N VAL A 91 3.20 -13.17 2.31
CA VAL A 91 3.69 -12.61 3.59
C VAL A 91 3.19 -13.45 4.75
N HIS A 92 4.12 -13.92 5.58
CA HIS A 92 3.83 -14.79 6.72
C HIS A 92 4.44 -14.24 8.02
N PRO A 93 3.81 -14.46 9.19
CA PRO A 93 4.42 -14.09 10.46
C PRO A 93 5.82 -14.69 10.64
N ARG A 94 6.72 -13.96 11.31
CA ARG A 94 8.15 -14.30 11.46
C ARG A 94 8.43 -15.72 11.97
N HIS A 95 7.50 -16.32 12.71
CA HIS A 95 7.67 -17.64 13.32
C HIS A 95 6.63 -18.68 12.87
N LYS A 96 5.82 -18.39 11.85
CA LYS A 96 4.72 -19.26 11.45
C LYS A 96 4.39 -19.12 9.97
N TRP A 97 4.15 -20.26 9.32
CA TRP A 97 3.54 -20.33 8.00
C TRP A 97 2.02 -20.45 8.15
N ILE A 98 1.27 -19.68 7.37
CA ILE A 98 -0.20 -19.64 7.38
C ILE A 98 -0.72 -20.01 5.99
N LYS A 99 -1.92 -20.59 5.91
CA LYS A 99 -2.52 -21.07 4.65
C LYS A 99 -3.25 -20.00 3.83
N ASN A 100 -3.74 -18.96 4.50
CA ASN A 100 -4.46 -17.85 3.89
C ASN A 100 -3.58 -16.60 4.06
N GLU A 101 -2.43 -16.61 3.41
CA GLU A 101 -1.45 -15.55 3.52
C GLU A 101 -1.87 -14.31 2.74
N PRO A 102 -1.72 -13.10 3.32
CA PRO A 102 -1.84 -11.88 2.55
C PRO A 102 -0.68 -11.79 1.56
N ARG A 103 -0.95 -11.11 0.44
CA ARG A 103 0.00 -10.95 -0.65
C ARG A 103 0.32 -9.48 -0.85
N ALA A 104 1.59 -9.15 -0.99
CA ALA A 104 2.08 -7.82 -1.24
C ALA A 104 2.53 -7.67 -2.71
N CYS A 105 2.09 -6.61 -3.36
CA CYS A 105 2.68 -6.15 -4.61
C CYS A 105 3.85 -5.22 -4.28
N ILE A 106 5.08 -5.68 -4.49
CA ILE A 106 6.30 -4.90 -4.25
C ILE A 106 6.97 -4.74 -5.61
N GLN A 107 6.94 -3.52 -6.13
CA GLN A 107 7.59 -3.18 -7.39
C GLN A 107 8.75 -2.23 -7.08
N PRO A 108 9.88 -2.34 -7.80
CA PRO A 108 10.95 -1.35 -7.72
C PRO A 108 10.38 0.03 -8.10
N ALA A 109 10.94 1.09 -7.51
CA ALA A 109 10.61 2.45 -7.92
C ALA A 109 10.81 2.59 -9.43
N SER A 110 9.93 3.33 -10.11
CA SER A 110 9.88 3.41 -11.58
C SER A 110 11.18 3.97 -12.17
N GLN A 111 12.14 3.09 -12.38
CA GLN A 111 13.38 3.35 -13.09
C GLN A 111 13.33 2.53 -14.37
N SER A 112 13.00 3.22 -15.47
CA SER A 112 13.03 2.61 -16.80
C SER A 112 14.44 2.14 -17.11
N GLY A 113 14.59 0.89 -17.57
CA GLY A 113 15.86 0.36 -18.07
C GLY A 113 16.65 -0.50 -17.09
N ILE A 114 16.15 -0.76 -15.88
CA ILE A 114 16.75 -1.77 -14.99
C ILE A 114 16.48 -3.18 -15.58
N PRO A 115 17.49 -4.06 -15.69
CA PRO A 115 17.29 -5.46 -16.04
C PRO A 115 16.29 -6.15 -15.11
N ALA A 116 15.55 -7.14 -15.63
CA ALA A 116 14.56 -7.85 -14.83
C ALA A 116 15.22 -8.67 -13.70
N THR A 117 16.43 -9.18 -13.94
CA THR A 117 17.25 -9.89 -12.94
C THR A 117 17.70 -8.97 -11.80
N ASP A 118 18.13 -7.74 -12.11
CA ASP A 118 18.43 -6.72 -11.11
C ASP A 118 17.19 -6.34 -10.29
N SER A 119 16.04 -6.22 -10.94
CA SER A 119 14.77 -5.93 -10.27
C SER A 119 14.40 -7.01 -9.24
N LEU A 120 14.64 -8.29 -9.57
CA LEU A 120 14.45 -9.41 -8.63
C LEU A 120 15.47 -9.35 -7.47
N ALA A 121 16.73 -9.01 -7.75
CA ALA A 121 17.75 -8.86 -6.73
C ALA A 121 17.41 -7.72 -5.75
N ILE A 122 16.92 -6.58 -6.27
CA ILE A 122 16.43 -5.44 -5.48
C ILE A 122 15.25 -5.86 -4.61
N LEU A 123 14.29 -6.63 -5.15
CA LEU A 123 13.17 -7.16 -4.37
C LEU A 123 13.65 -8.02 -3.21
N ILE A 124 14.54 -8.99 -3.46
CA ILE A 124 15.07 -9.88 -2.42
C ILE A 124 15.80 -9.07 -1.34
N ASN A 125 16.67 -8.13 -1.73
CA ASN A 125 17.36 -7.25 -0.78
C ASN A 125 16.37 -6.39 0.03
N SER A 126 15.32 -5.88 -0.60
CA SER A 126 14.30 -5.09 0.08
C SER A 126 13.51 -5.92 1.10
N LEU A 127 13.27 -7.20 0.83
CA LEU A 127 12.63 -8.13 1.76
C LEU A 127 13.57 -8.55 2.89
N ILE A 128 14.87 -8.63 2.65
CA ILE A 128 15.88 -8.81 3.70
C ILE A 128 15.92 -7.59 4.63
N ALA A 129 15.85 -6.39 4.06
CA ALA A 129 15.78 -5.10 4.76
C ALA A 129 14.33 -4.60 4.90
N ASP A 130 13.41 -5.49 5.27
CA ASP A 130 11.96 -5.26 5.28
C ASP A 130 11.50 -4.08 6.15
N ARG A 131 12.24 -3.70 7.18
CA ARG A 131 11.99 -2.47 7.95
C ARG A 131 12.06 -1.21 7.09
N GLY A 132 13.09 -1.10 6.23
CA GLY A 132 13.23 0.02 5.30
C GLY A 132 12.14 0.01 4.23
N LEU A 133 11.76 -1.19 3.76
CA LEU A 133 10.66 -1.36 2.82
C LEU A 133 9.31 -0.91 3.43
N PHE A 134 9.07 -1.21 4.71
CA PHE A 134 7.87 -0.78 5.44
C PHE A 134 7.73 0.75 5.47
N SER A 135 8.80 1.45 5.83
CA SER A 135 8.81 2.92 5.96
C SER A 135 8.67 3.66 4.64
N HIS A 136 8.93 3.02 3.50
CA HIS A 136 8.89 3.70 2.22
C HIS A 136 7.45 4.05 1.80
N SER A 137 7.13 5.34 1.63
CA SER A 137 5.75 5.83 1.41
C SER A 137 4.99 5.13 0.28
N SER A 138 5.65 4.81 -0.84
CA SER A 138 5.04 4.11 -1.99
C SER A 138 4.70 2.63 -1.76
N GLN A 139 5.12 2.02 -0.64
CA GLN A 139 5.01 0.58 -0.38
C GLN A 139 3.77 0.24 0.46
N THR A 140 2.66 0.92 0.21
CA THR A 140 1.37 0.69 0.88
C THR A 140 0.91 -0.77 0.79
N SER A 141 1.10 -1.46 -0.34
CA SER A 141 0.70 -2.86 -0.46
C SER A 141 1.46 -3.77 0.51
N PHE A 142 2.72 -3.46 0.79
CA PHE A 142 3.55 -4.23 1.71
C PHE A 142 3.16 -3.97 3.17
N ARG A 143 3.02 -2.70 3.56
CA ARG A 143 2.52 -2.34 4.88
C ARG A 143 1.16 -2.95 5.19
N LYS A 144 0.21 -2.90 4.23
CA LYS A 144 -1.10 -3.55 4.36
C LYS A 144 -1.00 -5.04 4.65
N ALA A 145 -0.15 -5.76 3.92
CA ALA A 145 0.03 -7.19 4.15
C ALA A 145 0.57 -7.48 5.56
N LEU A 146 1.52 -6.68 6.05
CA LEU A 146 2.05 -6.81 7.40
C LEU A 146 1.02 -6.45 8.49
N LEU A 147 0.24 -5.38 8.30
CA LEU A 147 -0.84 -5.00 9.21
C LEU A 147 -1.95 -6.05 9.23
N SER A 148 -2.25 -6.71 8.11
CA SER A 148 -3.26 -7.78 8.07
C SER A 148 -2.84 -9.08 8.79
N ILE A 149 -1.54 -9.32 9.00
CA ILE A 149 -1.08 -10.48 9.79
C ILE A 149 -0.91 -10.16 11.27
N TYR A 150 -0.48 -8.94 11.59
CA TYR A 150 -0.10 -8.57 12.96
C TYR A 150 -1.15 -7.72 13.66
N GLY A 151 -2.08 -7.13 12.92
CA GLY A 151 -3.03 -6.15 13.44
C GLY A 151 -2.33 -4.88 13.93
N TYR A 152 -3.00 -4.20 14.85
CA TYR A 152 -2.56 -2.91 15.41
C TYR A 152 -2.15 -3.02 16.89
N THR A 153 -2.05 -4.25 17.39
CA THR A 153 -1.63 -4.58 18.75
C THR A 153 -0.09 -4.69 18.82
N ILE A 154 0.42 -5.01 20.01
CA ILE A 154 1.85 -5.24 20.23
C ILE A 154 2.32 -6.44 19.38
N SER A 155 3.24 -6.17 18.47
CA SER A 155 3.74 -7.12 17.46
C SER A 155 5.12 -6.69 16.96
N PRO A 156 5.80 -7.51 16.13
CA PRO A 156 7.10 -7.16 15.55
C PRO A 156 7.11 -5.88 14.70
N ILE A 157 5.94 -5.36 14.29
CA ILE A 157 5.82 -4.14 13.48
C ILE A 157 5.41 -2.91 14.31
N THR A 158 5.12 -3.04 15.60
CA THR A 158 4.56 -1.94 16.41
C THR A 158 5.46 -0.72 16.44
N ASP A 159 6.77 -0.91 16.57
CA ASP A 159 7.74 0.18 16.65
C ASP A 159 7.84 0.93 15.31
N ILE A 160 8.03 0.21 14.21
CA ILE A 160 8.18 0.79 12.88
C ILE A 160 6.88 1.42 12.38
N PHE A 161 5.74 0.82 12.73
CA PHE A 161 4.44 1.38 12.43
C PHE A 161 4.20 2.67 13.24
N SER A 162 4.55 2.71 14.53
CA SER A 162 4.47 3.93 15.34
C SER A 162 5.33 5.06 14.76
N SER A 163 6.56 4.76 14.33
CA SER A 163 7.42 5.75 13.66
C SER A 163 6.80 6.26 12.36
N PHE A 164 6.31 5.35 11.51
CA PHE A 164 5.62 5.72 10.26
C PHE A 164 4.42 6.64 10.52
N LEU A 165 3.57 6.32 11.50
CA LEU A 165 2.41 7.15 11.88
C LEU A 165 2.83 8.55 12.34
N SER A 166 3.90 8.63 13.15
CA SER A 166 4.42 9.89 13.66
C SER A 166 5.05 10.74 12.54
N GLU A 167 5.81 10.12 11.64
CA GLU A 167 6.54 10.83 10.57
C GLU A 167 5.59 11.32 9.47
N GLU A 168 4.67 10.47 9.01
CA GLU A 168 3.79 10.78 7.88
C GLU A 168 2.57 11.62 8.27
N PHE A 169 2.02 11.40 9.48
CA PHE A 169 0.73 11.96 9.88
C PHE A 169 0.78 12.74 11.18
N ASN A 170 1.94 12.84 11.84
CA ASN A 170 2.05 13.34 13.22
C ASN A 170 1.09 12.62 14.19
N ALA A 171 0.78 11.35 13.88
CA ALA A 171 -0.15 10.52 14.62
C ALA A 171 0.57 9.66 15.65
N THR A 172 -0.13 9.29 16.72
CA THR A 172 0.40 8.44 17.78
C THR A 172 -0.41 7.15 17.89
N LEU A 173 0.29 6.01 18.00
CA LEU A 173 -0.33 4.72 18.30
C LEU A 173 -0.24 4.45 19.80
N ASN A 174 -1.37 4.10 20.39
CA ASN A 174 -1.43 3.44 21.69
C ASN A 174 -1.73 1.95 21.46
N PRO A 175 -0.72 1.07 21.46
CA PRO A 175 -0.91 -0.33 21.13
C PRO A 175 -1.61 -1.12 22.23
N GLU A 176 -1.62 -0.64 23.48
CA GLU A 176 -2.36 -1.26 24.59
C GLU A 176 -3.86 -0.98 24.51
N LYS A 177 -4.21 0.20 23.99
CA LYS A 177 -5.62 0.61 23.78
C LYS A 177 -6.10 0.35 22.35
N GLU A 178 -5.21 -0.10 21.47
CA GLU A 178 -5.48 -0.32 20.05
C GLU A 178 -6.08 0.93 19.40
N GLU A 179 -5.53 2.08 19.75
CA GLU A 179 -6.05 3.38 19.36
C GLU A 179 -4.97 4.18 18.64
N ILE A 180 -5.33 4.75 17.49
CA ILE A 180 -4.51 5.72 16.77
C ILE A 180 -5.11 7.10 16.98
N THR A 181 -4.31 8.01 17.54
CA THR A 181 -4.67 9.42 17.69
C THR A 181 -4.07 10.21 16.53
N ILE A 182 -4.91 10.94 15.79
CA ILE A 182 -4.54 11.63 14.55
C ILE A 182 -4.87 13.12 14.71
N PRO A 183 -3.88 14.03 14.65
CA PRO A 183 -4.15 15.46 14.59
C PRO A 183 -4.92 15.80 13.31
N GLY A 184 -6.11 16.37 13.46
CA GLY A 184 -6.91 16.91 12.37
C GLY A 184 -6.74 18.42 12.24
N THR A 185 -7.61 19.04 11.42
CA THR A 185 -7.61 20.49 11.22
C THR A 185 -8.55 21.21 12.20
N HIS A 186 -8.43 22.53 12.30
CA HIS A 186 -9.33 23.37 13.11
C HIS A 186 -9.39 23.01 14.62
N GLY A 187 -8.31 22.40 15.13
CA GLY A 187 -8.22 21.95 16.52
C GLY A 187 -8.90 20.62 16.79
N TRP A 188 -9.29 19.88 15.76
CA TRP A 188 -9.76 18.51 15.90
C TRP A 188 -8.61 17.54 16.13
N THR A 189 -8.88 16.53 16.94
CA THR A 189 -8.05 15.34 17.10
C THR A 189 -8.96 14.15 16.92
N TRP A 190 -8.65 13.29 15.96
CA TRP A 190 -9.40 12.07 15.68
C TRP A 190 -8.80 10.90 16.45
N HIS A 191 -9.66 9.99 16.86
CA HIS A 191 -9.29 8.75 17.55
C HIS A 191 -9.96 7.59 16.82
N VAL A 192 -9.12 6.68 16.33
CA VAL A 192 -9.52 5.46 15.64
C VAL A 192 -9.18 4.30 16.56
N SER A 193 -10.20 3.61 17.09
CA SER A 193 -10.03 2.51 18.05
C SER A 193 -10.83 1.27 17.64
N GLY A 194 -10.73 0.19 18.42
CA GLY A 194 -11.34 -1.09 18.03
C GLY A 194 -10.57 -1.81 16.94
N LEU A 195 -9.25 -1.61 16.90
CA LEU A 195 -8.34 -2.16 15.89
C LEU A 195 -7.87 -3.60 16.22
N THR A 196 -8.69 -4.34 16.95
CA THR A 196 -8.35 -5.58 17.66
C THR A 196 -8.18 -6.75 16.71
N ASP A 197 -8.96 -6.78 15.64
CA ASP A 197 -9.00 -7.88 14.69
C ASP A 197 -8.56 -7.38 13.30
N PRO A 198 -7.44 -7.89 12.76
CA PRO A 198 -6.96 -7.51 11.44
C PRO A 198 -7.90 -7.95 10.29
N GLU A 199 -8.87 -8.84 10.54
CA GLU A 199 -9.90 -9.26 9.60
C GLU A 199 -11.15 -8.38 9.66
N LEU A 200 -11.35 -7.62 10.75
CA LEU A 200 -12.44 -6.67 10.90
C LEU A 200 -12.12 -5.37 10.15
N MET A 201 -13.02 -5.00 9.24
CA MET A 201 -12.92 -3.77 8.44
C MET A 201 -13.60 -2.58 9.11
N ASP A 202 -14.21 -2.81 10.27
CA ASP A 202 -14.86 -1.81 11.11
C ASP A 202 -13.92 -1.32 12.22
N PHE A 203 -14.04 -0.04 12.52
CA PHE A 203 -13.36 0.59 13.62
C PHE A 203 -14.32 1.58 14.28
N LYS A 204 -13.98 1.96 15.51
CA LYS A 204 -14.64 3.05 16.22
C LYS A 204 -14.00 4.36 15.82
N LEU A 205 -14.82 5.32 15.40
CA LEU A 205 -14.37 6.66 15.05
C LEU A 205 -14.90 7.67 16.06
N SER A 206 -14.01 8.50 16.55
CA SER A 206 -14.34 9.51 17.54
C SER A 206 -13.39 10.71 17.46
N SER A 207 -13.73 11.81 18.11
CA SER A 207 -12.91 13.02 18.09
C SER A 207 -12.92 13.78 19.42
N SER A 208 -11.90 14.58 19.64
CA SER A 208 -11.89 15.67 20.61
C SER A 208 -11.56 16.99 19.90
N ILE A 209 -12.07 18.10 20.42
CA ILE A 209 -11.85 19.44 19.85
C ILE A 209 -11.13 20.28 20.89
N ARG A 210 -9.90 20.71 20.58
CA ARG A 210 -9.03 21.53 21.44
C ARG A 210 -8.86 20.93 22.84
N GLY A 211 -8.70 19.60 22.91
CA GLY A 211 -8.57 18.85 24.18
C GLY A 211 -9.86 18.73 24.99
N GLY A 212 -11.01 19.10 24.42
CA GLY A 212 -12.32 18.95 25.07
C GLY A 212 -12.79 17.49 25.13
N ALA A 213 -14.03 17.29 25.58
CA ALA A 213 -14.63 15.97 25.72
C ALA A 213 -14.57 15.14 24.43
N HIS A 214 -14.37 13.83 24.61
CA HIS A 214 -14.40 12.83 23.55
C HIS A 214 -15.83 12.71 22.99
N ARG A 215 -15.97 12.68 21.67
CA ARG A 215 -17.24 12.53 20.96
C ARG A 215 -17.16 11.33 20.06
N LEU A 216 -18.05 10.38 20.29
CA LEU A 216 -18.20 9.23 19.42
C LEU A 216 -18.93 9.64 18.15
N HIS A 217 -18.37 9.29 17.00
CA HIS A 217 -18.98 9.53 15.70
C HIS A 217 -19.57 8.27 15.10
N SER A 218 -18.88 7.13 15.25
CA SER A 218 -19.39 5.84 14.84
C SER A 218 -18.80 4.72 15.70
N LEU A 219 -19.63 3.74 16.05
CA LEU A 219 -19.19 2.50 16.70
C LEU A 219 -18.64 1.47 15.69
N ASP A 220 -19.09 1.57 14.45
CA ASP A 220 -18.78 0.68 13.35
C ASP A 220 -18.78 1.50 12.04
N THR A 221 -17.59 1.70 11.51
CA THR A 221 -17.39 2.47 10.29
C THR A 221 -17.62 1.70 8.99
N ALA A 222 -17.92 0.39 9.02
CA ALA A 222 -18.10 -0.42 7.81
C ALA A 222 -19.13 0.17 6.83
N TYR A 223 -20.16 0.84 7.36
CA TYR A 223 -21.21 1.50 6.59
C TYR A 223 -21.15 3.03 6.62
N SER A 224 -20.20 3.61 7.37
CA SER A 224 -20.12 5.05 7.63
C SER A 224 -18.96 5.74 6.92
N VAL A 225 -17.93 4.98 6.56
CA VAL A 225 -16.72 5.47 5.92
C VAL A 225 -16.44 4.60 4.70
N PRO A 226 -16.00 5.17 3.57
CA PRO A 226 -15.60 4.36 2.42
C PRO A 226 -14.61 3.29 2.80
N TYR A 227 -14.80 2.10 2.24
CA TYR A 227 -13.86 0.99 2.38
C TYR A 227 -12.47 1.51 2.03
N ALA A 228 -11.69 1.76 3.06
CA ALA A 228 -10.43 2.46 3.02
C ALA A 228 -9.55 1.78 4.05
N SER A 229 -8.35 1.37 3.64
CA SER A 229 -7.34 0.98 4.60
C SER A 229 -7.07 2.09 5.60
N ILE A 230 -6.58 1.75 6.79
CA ILE A 230 -6.20 2.73 7.81
C ILE A 230 -5.30 3.83 7.24
N GLU A 231 -4.30 3.50 6.41
CA GLU A 231 -3.47 4.52 5.74
C GLU A 231 -4.30 5.54 4.93
N SER A 232 -5.27 5.05 4.16
CA SER A 232 -6.14 5.92 3.35
C SER A 232 -7.06 6.77 4.23
N LEU A 233 -7.58 6.19 5.31
CA LEU A 233 -8.35 6.91 6.30
C LEU A 233 -7.51 8.01 6.96
N MET A 234 -6.27 7.73 7.33
CA MET A 234 -5.37 8.67 7.98
C MET A 234 -5.06 9.89 7.09
N ILE A 235 -4.88 9.67 5.79
CA ILE A 235 -4.72 10.77 4.81
C ILE A 235 -5.93 11.72 4.86
N ILE A 236 -7.14 11.19 5.06
CA ILE A 236 -8.36 11.98 5.14
C ILE A 236 -8.49 12.64 6.52
N LEU A 237 -8.35 11.88 7.60
CA LEU A 237 -8.54 12.37 8.97
C LEU A 237 -7.51 13.44 9.36
N SER A 238 -6.27 13.33 8.90
CA SER A 238 -5.24 14.37 9.09
C SER A 238 -5.63 15.72 8.48
N LYS A 239 -6.50 15.72 7.46
CA LYS A 239 -7.01 16.94 6.80
C LYS A 239 -8.43 17.29 7.26
N ALA A 240 -9.15 16.36 7.89
CA ALA A 240 -10.51 16.55 8.37
C ALA A 240 -10.56 17.33 9.71
N PRO A 241 -11.64 18.08 9.98
CA PRO A 241 -12.85 18.20 9.16
C PRO A 241 -12.73 19.23 8.02
N GLY A 242 -11.64 20.01 7.96
CA GLY A 242 -11.41 21.01 6.91
C GLY A 242 -11.55 20.48 5.49
N PHE A 243 -11.01 19.29 5.22
CA PHE A 243 -11.16 18.58 3.95
C PHE A 243 -12.63 18.36 3.56
N LEU A 244 -13.53 18.14 4.52
CA LEU A 244 -14.96 17.91 4.26
C LEU A 244 -15.68 19.15 3.71
N LEU A 245 -15.05 20.34 3.75
CA LEU A 245 -15.57 21.54 3.11
C LEU A 245 -15.28 21.59 1.60
N THR A 246 -14.33 20.79 1.09
CA THR A 246 -14.00 20.74 -0.33
C THR A 246 -14.99 19.88 -1.10
N GLU A 247 -15.02 20.01 -2.41
CA GLU A 247 -15.84 19.13 -3.27
C GLU A 247 -15.43 17.66 -3.13
N GLU A 248 -14.13 17.39 -3.21
CA GLU A 248 -13.57 16.05 -3.00
C GLU A 248 -13.95 15.45 -1.64
N GLY A 249 -13.94 16.26 -0.57
CA GLY A 249 -14.31 15.80 0.77
C GLY A 249 -15.80 15.53 0.92
N ARG A 250 -16.66 16.28 0.21
CA ARG A 250 -18.09 15.99 0.14
C ARG A 250 -18.35 14.70 -0.63
N GLU A 251 -17.70 14.50 -1.77
CA GLU A 251 -17.79 13.26 -2.56
C GLU A 251 -17.32 12.03 -1.77
N PHE A 252 -16.27 12.18 -0.95
CA PHE A 252 -15.74 11.10 -0.11
C PHE A 252 -16.84 10.51 0.80
N LEU A 253 -17.66 11.34 1.44
CA LEU A 253 -18.76 10.89 2.31
C LEU A 253 -20.08 10.60 1.56
N ASN A 254 -20.15 10.86 0.26
CA ASN A 254 -21.37 10.74 -0.58
C ASN A 254 -21.42 9.48 -1.46
N ARG A 255 -20.52 8.51 -1.26
CA ARG A 255 -20.57 7.29 -2.06
C ARG A 255 -21.90 6.56 -1.84
N LYS A 256 -22.64 6.31 -2.93
CA LYS A 256 -23.97 5.66 -2.97
C LYS A 256 -24.11 4.36 -2.15
N THR A 257 -23.00 3.74 -1.75
CA THR A 257 -22.98 2.52 -0.93
C THR A 257 -23.10 2.79 0.59
N MET A 258 -23.21 4.04 1.04
CA MET A 258 -23.12 4.46 2.47
C MET A 258 -24.32 5.26 2.98
N ILE A 259 -25.50 5.11 2.35
CA ILE A 259 -26.61 6.06 2.51
C ILE A 259 -27.00 6.28 3.98
N GLU A 260 -27.08 5.24 4.82
CA GLU A 260 -27.48 5.41 6.22
C GLU A 260 -26.31 5.77 7.15
N GLY A 261 -25.26 4.94 7.23
CA GLY A 261 -24.13 5.19 8.15
C GLY A 261 -23.31 6.44 7.79
N GLY A 262 -23.23 6.79 6.50
CA GLY A 262 -22.57 8.01 6.06
C GLY A 262 -23.30 9.27 6.52
N ILE A 263 -24.63 9.27 6.51
CA ILE A 263 -25.45 10.38 7.02
C ILE A 263 -25.24 10.55 8.52
N GLU A 264 -25.20 9.46 9.31
CA GLU A 264 -24.97 9.53 10.75
C GLU A 264 -23.62 10.18 11.09
N LEU A 265 -22.56 9.78 10.39
CA LEU A 265 -21.23 10.38 10.56
C LEU A 265 -21.25 11.87 10.23
N LYS A 266 -21.86 12.26 9.10
CA LYS A 266 -21.98 13.66 8.69
C LYS A 266 -22.77 14.49 9.69
N GLU A 267 -23.91 13.97 10.15
CA GLU A 267 -24.77 14.63 11.13
C GLU A 267 -24.01 14.82 12.45
N SER A 268 -23.27 13.81 12.90
CA SER A 268 -22.43 13.87 14.09
C SER A 268 -21.35 14.95 13.99
N ILE A 269 -20.69 15.07 12.83
CA ILE A 269 -19.72 16.15 12.56
C ILE A 269 -20.40 17.52 12.49
N ALA A 270 -21.56 17.63 11.84
CA ALA A 270 -22.34 18.87 11.72
C ALA A 270 -22.85 19.38 13.08
N LYS A 271 -23.23 18.47 13.99
CA LYS A 271 -23.56 18.81 15.39
C LYS A 271 -22.36 19.44 16.10
N ALA A 272 -21.16 18.94 15.86
CA ALA A 272 -19.93 19.41 16.51
C ALA A 272 -19.25 20.62 15.82
N TRP A 273 -19.50 20.88 14.54
CA TRP A 273 -18.77 21.90 13.77
C TRP A 273 -19.69 22.75 12.88
N ALA A 274 -19.87 24.01 13.27
CA ALA A 274 -20.77 24.94 12.59
C ALA A 274 -20.48 25.18 11.09
N PRO A 275 -19.22 25.26 10.62
CA PRO A 275 -18.92 25.41 9.19
C PRO A 275 -19.50 24.29 8.33
N TYR A 276 -19.40 23.04 8.78
CA TYR A 276 -19.94 21.89 8.04
C TYR A 276 -21.46 21.76 8.16
N ARG A 277 -22.05 22.19 9.28
CA ARG A 277 -23.50 22.15 9.51
C ARG A 277 -24.32 22.81 8.39
N ARG A 278 -23.84 23.94 7.86
CA ARG A 278 -24.53 24.64 6.77
C ARG A 278 -24.57 23.83 5.47
N ILE A 279 -23.49 23.11 5.19
CA ILE A 279 -23.37 22.24 4.02
C ILE A 279 -24.29 21.03 4.21
N PHE A 280 -24.19 20.36 5.36
CA PHE A 280 -25.02 19.21 5.70
C PHE A 280 -26.52 19.52 5.59
N ASN A 281 -26.99 20.63 6.17
CA ASN A 281 -28.41 21.01 6.08
C ASN A 281 -28.88 21.26 4.65
N ARG A 282 -28.01 21.73 3.75
CA ARG A 282 -28.34 21.91 2.34
C ARG A 282 -28.44 20.56 1.63
N GLU A 283 -27.45 19.69 1.84
CA GLU A 283 -27.45 18.33 1.26
C GLU A 283 -28.68 17.53 1.69
N MET A 284 -29.09 17.63 2.97
CA MET A 284 -30.29 16.94 3.46
C MET A 284 -31.59 17.46 2.84
N ALA A 285 -31.68 18.77 2.58
CA ALA A 285 -32.85 19.35 1.92
C ALA A 285 -33.01 18.86 0.47
N GLU A 286 -31.89 18.65 -0.25
CA GLU A 286 -31.87 18.12 -1.62
C GLU A 286 -32.23 16.62 -1.69
N ILE A 287 -32.22 15.89 -0.57
CA ILE A 287 -32.61 14.47 -0.49
C ILE A 287 -34.11 14.31 -0.19
N GLU A 288 -34.72 15.31 0.47
CA GLU A 288 -36.13 15.32 0.85
C GLU A 288 -37.07 15.79 -0.29
N ASP A 289 -36.53 16.45 -1.33
CA ASP A 289 -37.21 16.89 -2.57
C ASP A 289 -37.17 15.83 -3.69
#